data_AF-G4N248-F1
#
_entry.id   AF-G4N248-F1
#
_cell.length_a   1.000
_cell.length_b   1.000
_cell.length_c   1.000
_cell.angle_alpha   90.00
_cell.angle_beta   90.00
_cell.angle_gamma   90.00
#
_symmetry.space_group_name_H-M   'P 1'
#
loop_
_entity.id
_entity.type
_entity.pdbx_description
1 polymer ?
#
loop_
_entity_poly.entity_id
_entity_poly.type
_entity_poly.pdbx_seq_one_letter_code
_entity_poly.pdbx_strand_id
1 'polypeptide(L)'
;MARAFAQRMTAAAASNPRFSLSETQEAVAINALSNVMLMFGDGTVNTTANKLWVRVLFEQERLPFAEGWRQPEQPLQPAVTAELNKSFKAAMPEQRLGCPATPPSMPVSAPP
;
A
#
# COMPACT_ATOMS: atom_id res chain seq x y z
N MET A 1 2.93 -1.72 5.23
CA MET A 1 2.04 -1.48 4.06
C MET A 1 2.82 -1.38 2.75
N ALA A 2 3.87 -0.55 2.65
CA ALA A 2 4.63 -0.32 1.40
C ALA A 2 5.01 -1.60 0.62
N ARG A 3 5.61 -2.60 1.28
CA ARG A 3 5.91 -3.91 0.66
C ARG A 3 4.67 -4.60 0.10
N ALA A 4 3.58 -4.66 0.86
CA ALA A 4 2.35 -5.31 0.43
C ALA A 4 1.70 -4.60 -0.77
N PHE A 5 1.79 -3.26 -0.82
CA PHE A 5 1.36 -2.48 -1.96
C PHE A 5 2.19 -2.79 -3.20
N ALA A 6 3.52 -2.75 -3.11
CA ALA A 6 4.41 -3.10 -4.22
C ALA A 6 4.15 -4.52 -4.76
N GLN A 7 3.92 -5.49 -3.87
CA GLN A 7 3.53 -6.85 -4.24
C GLN A 7 2.18 -6.90 -4.96
N ARG A 8 1.18 -6.12 -4.52
CA ARG A 8 -0.12 -6.03 -5.21
C ARG A 8 0.02 -5.41 -6.60
N MET A 9 0.80 -4.35 -6.77
CA MET A 9 1.03 -3.73 -8.09
C MET A 9 1.70 -4.72 -9.04
N THR A 10 2.69 -5.45 -8.54
CA THR A 10 3.34 -6.56 -9.27
C THR A 10 2.35 -7.64 -9.67
N ALA A 11 1.51 -8.12 -8.74
CA ALA A 11 0.56 -9.19 -9.02
C ALA A 11 -0.52 -8.74 -10.00
N ALA A 12 -0.99 -7.49 -9.89
CA ALA A 12 -1.92 -6.89 -10.84
C ALA A 12 -1.33 -6.82 -12.25
N ALA A 13 -0.08 -6.34 -12.40
CA ALA A 13 0.60 -6.30 -13.68
C ALA A 13 0.83 -7.70 -14.28
N ALA A 14 1.10 -8.70 -13.44
CA ALA A 14 1.31 -10.09 -13.89
C ALA A 14 0.01 -10.77 -14.33
N SER A 15 -1.14 -10.41 -13.75
CA SER A 15 -2.45 -11.03 -14.04
C SER A 15 -3.29 -10.26 -15.04
N ASN A 16 -3.00 -8.98 -15.27
CA ASN A 16 -3.74 -8.11 -16.18
C ASN A 16 -2.76 -7.27 -17.04
N PRO A 17 -2.54 -7.64 -18.31
CA PRO A 17 -1.66 -6.90 -19.22
C PRO A 17 -2.08 -5.44 -19.48
N ARG A 18 -3.34 -5.08 -19.17
CA ARG A 18 -3.85 -3.70 -19.29
C ARG A 18 -3.72 -2.90 -18.00
N PHE A 19 -3.19 -3.51 -16.93
CA PHE A 19 -2.99 -2.81 -15.67
C PHE A 19 -1.86 -1.79 -15.80
N SER A 20 -2.21 -0.53 -15.58
CA SER A 20 -1.27 0.55 -15.36
C SER A 20 -1.91 1.56 -14.41
N LEU A 21 -1.08 2.23 -13.62
CA LEU A 21 -1.48 3.39 -12.85
C LEU A 21 -0.67 4.58 -13.35
N SER A 22 -1.32 5.72 -13.53
CA SER A 22 -0.61 6.99 -13.63
C SER A 22 0.02 7.33 -12.28
N GLU A 23 1.01 8.24 -12.29
CA GLU A 23 1.64 8.72 -11.06
C GLU A 23 0.59 9.30 -10.08
N THR A 24 -0.43 9.99 -10.60
CA THR A 24 -1.54 10.52 -9.79
C THR A 24 -2.37 9.40 -9.17
N GLN A 25 -2.70 8.35 -9.93
CA GLN A 25 -3.48 7.22 -9.42
C GLN A 25 -2.71 6.44 -8.35
N GLU A 26 -1.41 6.25 -8.56
CA GLU A 26 -0.53 5.65 -7.55
C GLU A 26 -0.45 6.50 -6.28
N ALA A 27 -0.30 7.83 -6.42
CA ALA A 27 -0.30 8.74 -5.28
C ALA A 27 -1.63 8.69 -4.49
N VAL A 28 -2.78 8.60 -5.16
CA VAL A 28 -4.08 8.41 -4.52
C VAL A 28 -4.15 7.08 -3.76
N ALA A 29 -3.65 5.98 -4.36
CA ALA A 29 -3.62 4.68 -3.70
C ALA A 29 -2.73 4.69 -2.45
N ILE A 30 -1.56 5.31 -2.52
CA ILE A 30 -0.66 5.49 -1.37
C ILE A 30 -1.34 6.32 -0.28
N ASN A 31 -1.99 7.43 -0.66
CA ASN A 31 -2.71 8.28 0.28
C ASN A 31 -3.82 7.55 1.03
N ALA A 32 -4.60 6.71 0.34
CA ALA A 32 -5.63 5.89 0.96
C ALA A 32 -5.05 4.91 1.99
N LEU A 33 -3.91 4.29 1.70
CA LEU A 33 -3.23 3.38 2.63
C LEU A 33 -2.63 4.13 3.82
N SER A 34 -2.05 5.31 3.61
CA SER A 34 -1.54 6.18 4.68
C SER A 34 -2.65 6.63 5.63
N ASN A 35 -3.84 6.96 5.11
CA ASN A 35 -4.98 7.32 5.95
C ASN A 35 -5.41 6.16 6.87
N VAL A 36 -5.44 4.93 6.35
CA VAL A 36 -5.73 3.74 7.18
C VAL A 36 -4.66 3.56 8.27
N MET A 37 -3.39 3.79 7.94
CA MET A 37 -2.31 3.69 8.91
C MET A 37 -2.42 4.74 10.01
N LEU A 38 -2.74 5.98 9.66
CA LEU A 38 -2.91 7.06 10.63
C LEU A 38 -4.16 6.87 11.50
N MET A 39 -5.25 6.37 10.93
CA MET A 39 -6.51 6.18 11.65
C MET A 39 -6.44 5.06 12.69
N PHE A 40 -5.66 4.02 12.43
CA PHE A 40 -5.54 2.84 13.30
C PHE A 40 -4.16 2.63 13.91
N GLY A 41 -3.27 3.61 13.77
CA GLY A 41 -1.96 3.65 14.41
C GLY A 41 -1.95 4.53 15.64
N ASP A 42 -0.76 4.69 16.23
CA ASP A 42 -0.52 5.56 17.37
C ASP A 42 0.12 6.89 16.91
N GLY A 43 -0.58 7.58 16.01
CA GLY A 43 -0.08 8.79 15.35
C GLY A 43 1.13 8.55 14.44
N THR A 44 2.01 9.55 14.32
CA THR A 44 3.27 9.45 13.55
C THR A 44 4.35 8.63 14.26
N VAL A 45 4.15 8.32 15.54
CA VAL A 45 5.19 7.78 16.42
C VAL A 45 5.44 6.30 16.12
N ASN A 46 4.36 5.54 15.92
CA ASN A 46 4.43 4.16 15.47
C ASN A 46 3.82 4.10 14.08
N THR A 47 4.65 3.98 13.04
CA THR A 47 4.25 3.72 11.65
C THR A 47 3.66 2.30 11.47
N THR A 48 2.91 1.82 12.47
CA THR A 48 2.24 0.54 12.53
C THR A 48 0.76 0.78 12.84
N ALA A 49 -0.11 -0.02 12.21
CA ALA A 49 -1.54 0.01 12.43
C ALA A 49 -1.98 -1.25 13.18
N ASN A 50 -2.98 -1.11 14.06
CA ASN A 50 -3.58 -2.25 14.73
C ASN A 50 -4.30 -3.14 13.69
N LYS A 51 -3.77 -4.35 13.48
CA LYS A 51 -4.28 -5.29 12.48
C LYS A 51 -5.72 -5.71 12.74
N LEU A 52 -6.15 -5.79 14.00
CA LEU A 52 -7.53 -6.13 14.34
C LEU A 52 -8.49 -5.05 13.84
N TRP A 53 -8.14 -3.78 14.07
CA TRP A 53 -8.95 -2.64 13.65
C TRP A 53 -9.01 -2.50 12.12
N VAL A 54 -7.87 -2.68 11.44
CA VAL A 54 -7.82 -2.74 9.97
C VAL A 54 -8.73 -3.84 9.43
N ARG A 55 -8.71 -5.02 10.05
CA ARG A 55 -9.54 -6.16 9.65
C ARG A 55 -11.03 -5.85 9.77
N VAL A 56 -11.44 -5.28 10.90
CA VAL A 56 -12.83 -4.87 11.13
C VAL A 56 -13.29 -3.85 10.08
N LEU A 57 -12.45 -2.84 9.76
CA LEU A 57 -12.78 -1.87 8.73
C LEU A 57 -12.99 -2.54 7.36
N PHE A 58 -12.07 -3.39 6.91
CA PHE A 58 -12.13 -3.93 5.56
C PHE A 58 -13.07 -5.13 5.39
N GLU A 59 -13.22 -5.98 6.42
CA GLU A 59 -14.06 -7.18 6.34
C GLU A 59 -15.50 -6.94 6.76
N GLN A 60 -15.77 -5.92 7.60
CA GLN A 60 -17.11 -5.64 8.12
C GLN A 60 -17.63 -4.25 7.73
N GLU A 61 -16.82 -3.43 7.04
CA GLU A 61 -17.14 -2.03 6.71
C GLU A 61 -17.61 -1.21 7.92
N ARG A 62 -17.03 -1.52 9.10
CA ARG A 62 -17.43 -0.94 10.39
C ARG A 62 -16.24 -0.30 11.09
N LEU A 63 -16.50 0.76 11.85
CA LEU A 63 -15.51 1.33 12.77
C LEU A 63 -15.31 0.43 14.01
N PRO A 64 -14.06 0.16 14.43
CA PRO A 64 -13.74 -0.83 15.46
C PRO A 64 -13.97 -0.36 16.91
N PHE A 65 -15.09 0.31 17.18
CA PHE A 65 -15.43 0.81 18.53
C PHE A 65 -15.56 -0.34 19.55
N ALA A 66 -16.16 -1.46 19.14
CA ALA A 66 -16.29 -2.66 19.98
C ALA A 66 -14.92 -3.28 20.33
N GLU A 67 -13.92 -3.06 19.47
CA GLU A 67 -12.54 -3.52 19.62
C GLU A 67 -11.65 -2.47 20.31
N GLY A 68 -12.26 -1.44 20.90
CA GLY A 68 -11.58 -0.43 21.71
C GLY A 68 -10.97 0.73 20.92
N TRP A 69 -11.18 0.81 19.60
CA TRP A 69 -10.79 2.01 18.85
C TRP A 69 -11.63 3.20 19.28
N ARG A 70 -10.99 4.36 19.34
CA ARG A 70 -11.65 5.65 19.58
C ARG A 70 -11.25 6.61 18.49
N GLN A 71 -12.17 7.49 18.12
CA GLN A 71 -11.86 8.57 17.19
C GLN A 71 -10.74 9.44 17.78
N PRO A 72 -9.69 9.76 17.00
CA PRO A 72 -8.67 10.70 17.43
C PRO A 72 -9.28 12.07 17.75
N GLU A 73 -8.86 12.68 18.86
CA GLU A 73 -9.34 14.01 19.27
C GLU A 73 -8.88 15.11 18.31
N GLN A 74 -7.69 14.93 17.74
CA GLN A 74 -7.14 15.86 16.77
C GLN A 74 -7.46 15.41 15.35
N PRO A 75 -7.99 16.32 14.50
CA PRO A 75 -8.13 16.04 13.08
C PRO A 75 -6.78 15.69 12.44
N LEU A 76 -6.79 14.71 11.54
CA LEU A 76 -5.61 14.38 10.74
C LEU A 76 -5.21 15.58 9.88
N GLN A 77 -4.01 16.08 10.11
CA GLN A 77 -3.47 17.22 9.37
C GLN A 77 -2.92 16.76 8.01
N PRO A 78 -3.17 17.50 6.91
CA PRO A 78 -2.64 17.15 5.59
C PRO A 78 -1.12 16.96 5.57
N ALA A 79 -0.38 17.78 6.33
CA ALA A 79 1.08 17.70 6.43
C ALA A 79 1.55 16.34 7.01
N VAL A 80 0.84 15.80 8.00
CA VAL A 80 1.18 14.50 8.60
C VAL A 80 1.00 13.38 7.57
N THR A 81 -0.09 13.44 6.80
CA THR A 81 -0.36 12.48 5.72
C THR A 81 0.68 12.58 4.61
N ALA A 82 1.10 13.79 4.25
CA ALA A 82 2.14 14.02 3.24
C ALA A 82 3.50 13.42 3.64
N GLU A 83 3.92 13.60 4.89
CA GLU A 83 5.17 12.99 5.39
C GLU A 83 5.11 11.46 5.42
N LEU A 84 3.95 10.90 5.78
CA LEU A 84 3.76 9.45 5.72
C LEU A 84 3.77 8.95 4.27
N ASN A 85 3.15 9.67 3.33
CA ASN A 85 3.18 9.32 1.90
C ASN A 85 4.61 9.31 1.35
N LYS A 86 5.44 10.29 1.74
CA LYS A 86 6.86 10.33 1.39
C LYS A 86 7.61 9.12 1.95
N SER A 87 7.42 8.83 3.24
CA SER A 87 8.03 7.68 3.91
C SER A 87 7.58 6.34 3.31
N PHE A 88 6.31 6.25 2.93
CA PHE A 88 5.73 5.09 2.27
C PHE A 88 6.41 4.85 0.92
N LYS A 89 6.52 5.90 0.08
CA LYS A 89 7.18 5.83 -1.23
C LYS A 89 8.64 5.38 -1.08
N ALA A 90 9.39 5.97 -0.15
CA ALA A 90 10.78 5.61 0.11
C ALA A 90 10.95 4.16 0.60
N ALA A 91 9.95 3.61 1.29
CA ALA A 91 9.97 2.24 1.79
C ALA A 91 9.44 1.19 0.80
N MET A 92 8.99 1.59 -0.40
CA MET A 92 8.57 0.64 -1.41
C MET A 92 9.81 -0.07 -1.99
N PRO A 93 9.86 -1.41 -1.96
CA PRO A 93 10.98 -2.13 -2.53
C PRO A 93 10.97 -1.99 -4.06
N GLU A 94 12.11 -1.64 -4.63
CA GLU A 94 12.33 -1.61 -6.10
C GLU A 94 12.24 -3.02 -6.71
N GLN A 95 12.57 -4.05 -5.93
CA GLN A 95 12.72 -5.42 -6.41
C GLN A 95 11.80 -6.39 -5.65
N ARG A 96 11.22 -7.35 -6.39
CA ARG A 96 10.36 -8.40 -5.84
C ARG A 96 11.20 -9.37 -4.98
N LEU A 97 10.89 -9.49 -3.69
CA LEU A 97 11.34 -10.65 -2.91
C LEU A 97 10.59 -11.90 -3.41
N GLY A 98 11.29 -12.77 -4.14
CA GLY A 98 10.79 -14.08 -4.58
C GLY A 98 10.41 -14.22 -6.07
N CYS A 99 10.59 -13.20 -6.90
CA CYS A 99 10.56 -13.38 -8.36
C CYS A 99 11.98 -13.13 -8.92
N PRO A 100 12.53 -14.03 -9.76
CA PRO A 100 13.80 -13.75 -10.42
C PRO A 100 13.67 -12.47 -11.25
N ALA A 101 14.70 -11.63 -11.20
CA ALA A 101 14.81 -10.45 -12.02
C ALA A 101 14.87 -10.89 -13.48
N THR A 102 13.76 -10.69 -14.20
CA THR A 102 13.62 -10.89 -15.65
C THR A 102 13.80 -12.36 -16.09
N PRO A 103 12.80 -13.00 -16.73
CA PRO A 103 13.09 -14.23 -17.44
C PRO A 103 14.11 -13.94 -18.55
N PRO A 104 15.11 -14.81 -18.78
CA PRO A 104 16.08 -14.61 -19.86
C PRO A 104 15.32 -14.46 -21.17
N SER A 105 15.72 -13.47 -21.97
CA SER A 105 15.23 -13.28 -23.33
C SER A 105 15.44 -14.58 -24.11
N MET A 106 14.35 -15.28 -24.41
CA MET A 106 14.43 -16.42 -25.32
C MET A 106 14.85 -15.89 -26.70
N PRO A 107 15.88 -16.47 -27.34
CA PRO A 107 16.26 -16.06 -28.68
C PRO A 107 15.10 -16.38 -29.62
N VAL A 108 14.61 -15.37 -30.33
CA VAL A 108 13.67 -15.56 -31.44
C VAL A 108 14.37 -16.40 -32.49
N SER A 109 13.93 -17.66 -32.64
CA SER A 109 14.36 -18.50 -33.75
C SER A 109 13.82 -17.88 -35.04
N ALA A 110 14.71 -17.57 -35.98
CA ALA A 110 14.33 -17.04 -37.30
C ALA A 110 13.56 -18.12 -38.10
N PRO A 111 12.55 -17.74 -38.90
CA PRO A 111 11.81 -18.69 -39.72
C PRO A 111 12.69 -19.23 -40.88
N PRO A 112 12.34 -20.41 -41.43
CA PRO A 112 13.14 -21.13 -42.42
C PRO A 112 13.25 -20.42 -43.78
#